data_AF-A0A7C2X959-F1
#
_entry.id   AF-A0A7C2X959-F1
#
_cell.length_a   1.000
_cell.length_b   1.000
_cell.length_c   1.000
_cell.angle_alpha   90.00
_cell.angle_beta   90.00
_cell.angle_gamma   90.00
#
_symmetry.space_group_name_H-M   'P 1'
#
loop_
_entity.id
_entity.type
_entity.pdbx_description
1 polymer ?
#
loop_
_entity_poly.entity_id
_entity_poly.type
_entity_poly.pdbx_seq_one_letter_code
_entity_poly.pdbx_strand_id
1 'polypeptide(L)'
;MEIAHNRAKEEQKQKKRISRSLTLIKCPHCGNDRDFLEVADNVIITTNYRQNSDGSFTQEGDESQILGEIKLYCGECNSDLSQFHSRFLEMLF
;
A
#
# COMPACT_ATOMS: atom_id res chain seq x y z
N MET A 1 -5.03 -19.20 43.34
CA MET A 1 -5.18 -19.79 41.99
C MET A 1 -5.29 -18.72 40.88
N GLU A 2 -5.57 -17.45 41.21
CA GLU A 2 -5.73 -16.34 40.24
C GLU A 2 -4.41 -15.83 39.61
N ILE A 3 -3.28 -15.89 40.32
CA ILE A 3 -2.01 -15.31 39.88
C ILE A 3 -1.46 -16.00 38.61
N ALA A 4 -1.63 -17.32 38.48
CA ALA A 4 -1.18 -18.09 37.32
C ALA A 4 -2.01 -17.79 36.06
N HIS A 5 -3.31 -17.51 36.22
CA HIS A 5 -4.21 -17.17 35.12
C HIS A 5 -3.92 -15.77 34.55
N ASN A 6 -3.53 -14.82 35.41
CA ASN A 6 -3.19 -13.46 34.97
C ASN A 6 -1.85 -13.43 34.20
N ARG A 7 -0.84 -14.18 34.66
CA ARG A 7 0.44 -14.32 33.94
C ARG A 7 0.28 -14.95 32.55
N ALA A 8 -0.51 -16.01 32.43
CA ALA A 8 -0.80 -16.65 31.14
C ALA A 8 -1.52 -15.71 30.16
N LYS A 9 -2.43 -14.86 30.65
CA LYS A 9 -3.11 -13.84 29.84
C LYS A 9 -2.16 -12.73 29.37
N GLU A 10 -1.22 -12.30 30.21
CA GLU A 10 -0.21 -11.30 29.85
C GLU A 10 0.77 -11.84 28.80
N GLU A 11 1.25 -13.07 28.95
CA GLU A 11 2.13 -13.73 27.99
C GLU A 11 1.45 -13.94 26.63
N GLN A 12 0.17 -14.32 26.62
CA GLN A 12 -0.61 -14.45 25.39
C GLN A 12 -0.84 -13.09 24.71
N LYS A 13 -1.14 -12.04 25.49
CA LYS A 13 -1.32 -10.67 24.96
C LYS A 13 0.00 -10.11 24.39
N GLN A 14 1.13 -10.42 25.03
CA GLN A 14 2.47 -10.05 24.58
C GLN A 14 2.85 -10.78 23.29
N LYS A 15 2.65 -12.11 23.22
CA LYS A 15 2.90 -12.91 22.01
C LYS A 15 2.06 -12.47 20.82
N LYS A 16 0.78 -12.15 21.04
CA LYS A 16 -0.13 -11.66 20.00
C LYS A 16 0.28 -10.28 19.47
N ARG A 17 0.81 -9.40 20.33
CA ARG A 17 1.39 -8.10 19.93
C ARG A 17 2.67 -8.27 19.11
N ILE A 18 3.56 -9.17 19.51
CA ILE A 18 4.82 -9.45 18.78
C ILE A 18 4.52 -10.03 17.39
N SER A 19 3.61 -11.00 17.31
CA SER A 19 3.18 -11.60 16.03
C SER A 19 2.60 -10.57 15.06
N ARG A 20 1.77 -9.65 15.55
CA ARG A 20 1.18 -8.56 14.75
C ARG A 20 2.21 -7.50 14.36
N SER A 21 3.24 -7.29 15.18
CA SER A 21 4.35 -6.38 14.92
C SER A 21 5.29 -6.88 13.83
N LEU A 22 5.45 -8.19 13.67
CA LEU A 22 6.30 -8.77 12.63
C LEU A 22 5.68 -8.65 11.23
N THR A 23 4.34 -8.53 11.15
CA THR A 23 3.59 -8.43 9.90
C THR A 23 3.37 -7.01 9.41
N LEU A 24 3.60 -5.98 10.24
CA LEU A 24 3.35 -4.58 9.89
C LEU A 24 4.57 -3.89 9.25
N ILE A 25 4.34 -3.11 8.20
CA ILE A 25 5.34 -2.19 7.65
C ILE A 25 5.29 -0.89 8.47
N LYS A 26 6.45 -0.38 8.88
CA LYS A 26 6.60 0.92 9.55
C LYS A 26 7.65 1.76 8.84
N CYS A 27 7.37 3.04 8.65
CA CYS A 27 8.34 3.99 8.13
C CYS A 27 9.50 4.13 9.12
N PRO A 28 10.76 3.84 8.72
CA PRO A 28 11.92 3.97 9.61
C PRO A 28 12.30 5.44 9.88
N HIS A 29 11.76 6.39 9.11
CA HIS A 29 12.09 7.81 9.20
C HIS A 29 11.19 8.58 10.18
N CYS A 30 9.88 8.34 10.16
CA CYS A 30 8.91 9.07 11.01
C CYS A 30 8.06 8.16 11.93
N GLY A 31 8.21 6.83 11.81
CA GLY A 31 7.45 5.88 12.61
C GLY A 31 6.01 5.64 12.16
N ASN A 32 5.55 6.30 11.08
CA ASN A 32 4.24 6.06 10.50
C ASN A 32 4.03 4.58 10.14
N ASP A 33 2.86 4.06 10.45
CA ASP A 33 2.48 2.67 10.23
C ASP A 33 1.07 2.51 9.65
N ARG A 34 0.52 3.59 9.08
CA ARG A 34 -0.86 3.65 8.59
C ARG A 34 -0.94 4.09 7.13
N ASP A 35 -0.26 5.19 6.80
CA ASP A 35 -0.46 5.87 5.53
C ASP A 35 0.72 5.64 4.57
N PHE A 36 0.47 5.02 3.43
CA PHE A 36 1.49 4.70 2.43
C PHE A 36 0.98 5.07 1.04
N LEU A 37 1.90 5.41 0.14
CA LEU A 37 1.60 5.84 -1.22
C LEU A 37 2.36 4.96 -2.20
N GLU A 38 1.68 4.36 -3.16
CA GLU A 38 2.32 3.76 -4.34
C GLU A 38 2.31 4.79 -5.47
N VAL A 39 3.48 5.03 -6.06
CA VAL A 39 3.67 6.02 -7.12
C VAL A 39 4.30 5.34 -8.32
N ALA A 40 3.62 5.39 -9.45
CA ALA A 40 4.15 4.94 -10.73
C ALA A 40 4.74 6.14 -11.48
N ASP A 41 6.03 6.06 -11.81
CA ASP A 41 6.70 7.09 -12.60
C ASP A 41 6.46 6.87 -14.11
N ASN A 42 6.37 7.98 -14.85
CA ASN A 42 6.24 7.99 -16.33
C ASN A 42 5.08 7.14 -16.86
N VAL A 43 3.85 7.42 -16.40
CA VAL A 43 2.64 6.75 -16.89
C VAL A 43 2.13 7.43 -18.17
N ILE A 44 1.83 6.63 -19.20
CA ILE A 44 1.06 7.04 -20.37
C ILE A 44 -0.35 6.49 -20.22
N ILE A 45 -1.35 7.37 -20.33
CA ILE A 45 -2.77 7.01 -20.38
C ILE A 45 -3.27 7.34 -21.79
N THR A 46 -3.77 6.33 -22.49
CA THR A 46 -4.35 6.46 -23.83
C THR A 46 -5.84 6.18 -23.74
N THR A 47 -6.66 7.21 -23.99
CA THR A 47 -8.12 7.06 -24.03
C THR A 47 -8.61 7.19 -25.46
N ASN A 48 -9.33 6.17 -25.92
CA ASN A 48 -9.89 6.14 -27.27
C ASN A 48 -11.29 6.75 -27.29
N TYR A 49 -11.49 7.75 -28.15
CA TYR A 49 -12.78 8.40 -28.36
C TYR A 49 -13.23 8.26 -29.81
N ARG A 50 -14.51 7.91 -30.01
CA ARG A 50 -15.18 7.95 -31.30
C ARG A 50 -16.12 9.14 -31.34
N GLN A 51 -15.98 9.99 -32.37
CA GLN A 51 -16.93 11.07 -32.61
C GLN A 51 -18.23 10.51 -33.19
N ASN A 52 -19.35 10.93 -32.62
CA ASN A 52 -20.70 10.58 -33.03
C ASN A 52 -21.19 11.52 -34.16
N SER A 53 -22.26 11.14 -34.85
CA SER A 53 -22.82 11.92 -35.96
C SER A 53 -23.42 13.27 -35.54
N ASP A 54 -23.79 13.41 -34.27
CA ASP A 54 -24.24 14.68 -33.67
C ASP A 54 -23.08 15.58 -33.21
N GLY A 55 -21.84 15.14 -33.42
CA GLY A 55 -20.62 15.86 -33.04
C GLY A 55 -20.15 15.62 -31.60
N SER A 56 -20.91 14.89 -30.79
CA SER A 56 -20.47 14.44 -29.45
C SER A 56 -19.42 13.33 -29.54
N PHE A 57 -18.82 12.94 -28.42
CA PHE A 57 -17.81 11.87 -28.38
C PHE A 57 -18.25 10.75 -27.44
N THR A 58 -18.02 9.52 -27.87
CA THR A 58 -18.17 8.30 -27.06
C THR A 58 -16.79 7.78 -26.72
N GLN A 59 -16.51 7.53 -25.44
CA GLN A 59 -15.31 6.81 -25.02
C GLN A 59 -15.48 5.33 -25.35
N GLU A 60 -14.55 4.76 -26.11
CA GLU A 60 -14.59 3.34 -26.50
C GLU A 60 -13.76 2.45 -25.57
N GLY A 61 -12.77 3.03 -24.88
CA GLY A 61 -11.93 2.34 -23.91
C GLY A 61 -10.71 3.15 -23.54
N ASP A 62 -9.93 2.61 -22.62
CA ASP A 62 -8.66 3.18 -22.16
C ASP A 62 -7.58 2.10 -22.00
N GLU A 63 -6.34 2.50 -22.21
CA GLU A 63 -5.15 1.72 -21.90
C GLU A 63 -4.21 2.57 -21.06
N SER A 64 -3.56 1.95 -20.07
CA SER A 64 -2.52 2.58 -19.27
C SER A 64 -1.22 1.79 -19.38
N GLN A 65 -0.12 2.50 -19.58
CA GLN A 65 1.22 1.93 -19.69
C GLN A 65 2.14 2.63 -18.70
N ILE A 66 2.82 1.87 -17.85
CA ILE A 66 3.83 2.39 -16.92
C ILE A 66 5.20 2.20 -17.59
N LEU A 67 5.88 3.29 -17.90
CA LEU A 67 7.21 3.26 -18.54
C LEU A 67 8.36 3.36 -17.53
N GLY A 68 8.07 3.85 -16.32
CA GLY A 68 9.03 3.99 -15.23
C GLY A 68 8.91 2.91 -14.15
N GLU A 69 9.43 3.21 -12.97
CA GLU A 69 9.35 2.32 -11.81
C GLU A 69 8.08 2.61 -11.00
N ILE A 70 7.60 1.57 -10.30
CA ILE A 70 6.59 1.72 -9.26
C ILE A 70 7.31 1.74 -7.92
N LYS A 71 7.09 2.78 -7.14
CA LYS A 71 7.76 3.04 -5.86
C LYS A 71 6.77 3.16 -4.73
N LEU A 72 7.20 2.73 -3.55
CA LEU A 72 6.42 2.90 -2.32
C LEU A 72 7.00 4.07 -1.53
N TYR A 73 6.13 4.97 -1.06
CA TYR A 73 6.51 6.10 -0.23
C TYR A 73 5.71 6.11 1.07
N CYS A 74 6.30 6.73 2.10
CA CYS A 74 5.58 7.05 3.33
C CYS A 74 4.56 8.16 3.07
N GLY A 75 3.30 7.98 3.48
CA GLY A 75 2.25 9.00 3.34
C GLY A 75 2.45 10.24 4.24
N GLU A 76 3.14 10.09 5.36
CA GLU A 76 3.36 11.19 6.32
C GLU A 76 4.60 12.05 6.05
N CYS A 77 5.72 11.44 5.64
CA CYS A 77 7.00 12.15 5.49
C CYS A 77 7.61 12.03 4.10
N ASN A 78 6.91 11.41 3.15
CA ASN A 78 7.31 11.24 1.75
C ASN A 78 8.66 10.56 1.53
N SER A 79 9.22 9.88 2.54
CA SER A 79 10.44 9.10 2.37
C SER A 79 10.20 7.90 1.45
N ASP A 80 11.18 7.58 0.62
CA ASP A 80 11.17 6.39 -0.24
C ASP A 80 11.27 5.13 0.62
N LEU A 81 10.26 4.26 0.49
CA LEU A 81 10.08 3.01 1.19
C LEU A 81 10.06 1.81 0.21
N SER A 82 10.55 2.00 -1.02
CA SER A 82 10.48 0.99 -2.09
C SER A 82 11.20 -0.31 -1.75
N GLN A 83 12.12 -0.30 -0.78
CA GLN A 83 12.71 -1.52 -0.20
C GLN A 83 11.67 -2.47 0.43
N PHE A 84 10.50 -1.97 0.80
CA PHE A 84 9.39 -2.76 1.33
C PHE A 84 8.33 -3.10 0.27
N HIS A 85 8.51 -2.66 -0.99
CA HIS A 85 7.48 -2.75 -2.03
C HIS A 85 7.06 -4.19 -2.33
N SER A 86 8.00 -5.13 -2.51
CA SER A 86 7.66 -6.54 -2.76
C SER A 86 6.82 -7.15 -1.62
N ARG A 87 7.19 -6.88 -0.37
CA ARG A 87 6.43 -7.32 0.79
C ARG A 87 5.06 -6.65 0.86
N PHE A 88 4.98 -5.37 0.52
CA PHE A 88 3.71 -4.65 0.43
C PHE A 88 2.75 -5.32 -0.58
N LEU A 89 3.26 -5.73 -1.75
CA LEU A 89 2.45 -6.45 -2.75
C LEU A 89 1.92 -7.80 -2.24
N GLU A 90 2.70 -8.55 -1.45
CA GLU A 90 2.25 -9.80 -0.82
C GLU A 90 1.13 -9.60 0.23
N MET A 91 0.89 -8.35 0.65
CA MET A 91 -0.09 -7.99 1.68
C MET A 91 -1.39 -7.41 1.10
N LEU A 92 -1.57 -7.36 -0.22
CA LEU A 92 -2.80 -6.95 -0.90
C LEU A 92 -3.78 -8.14 -1.01
N PHE A 93 -5.05 -7.93 -0.64
CA PHE A 93 -6.12 -8.95 -0.64
C PHE A 93 -7.40 -8.42 -1.27
#